data_AF-A0A3Q2R1V4-F1
#
_entry.id   AF-A0A3Q2R1V4-F1
#
_cell.length_a   1.000
_cell.length_b   1.000
_cell.length_c   1.000
_cell.angle_alpha   90.00
_cell.angle_beta   90.00
_cell.angle_gamma   90.00
#
_symmetry.space_group_name_H-M   'P 1'
#
loop_
_entity.id
_entity.type
_entity.pdbx_description
1 polymer ?
#
loop_
_entity_poly.entity_id
_entity_poly.type
_entity_poly.pdbx_seq_one_letter_code
_entity_poly.pdbx_strand_id
1 'polypeptide(L)'
;QEVKPNIKMGGDQHNRTYPVNMFVEGFHDAMVLYTIALHEGMKNGYTKKNGTEITSHMWNRTFEGIAGQVSIDVNGDRVGDFSLMAMTNIEAGSYEVVGNYFGKNKTFQLLPAFSSDHFTLKRKQEKPKKEKEVENHSCGLGVSAFTGVTVGAVLGTVMLIAFYFFR
;
A
#
# COMPACT_ATOMS: atom_id res chain seq x y z
N GLN A 1 -17.29 12.74 2.50
CA GLN A 1 -16.07 13.13 3.23
C GLN A 1 -15.12 13.71 2.20
N GLU A 2 -14.77 14.98 2.37
CA GLU A 2 -13.99 15.73 1.38
C GLU A 2 -12.55 15.85 1.92
N VAL A 3 -11.57 15.37 1.15
CA VAL A 3 -10.16 15.55 1.49
C VAL A 3 -9.82 17.00 1.15
N LYS A 4 -9.47 17.80 2.16
CA LYS A 4 -9.06 19.19 1.92
C LYS A 4 -7.73 19.19 1.17
N PRO A 5 -7.59 19.97 0.08
CA PRO A 5 -6.39 19.97 -0.74
C PRO A 5 -5.24 20.64 0.02
N ASN A 6 -4.26 19.85 0.47
CA ASN A 6 -3.09 20.39 1.18
C ASN A 6 -1.89 20.72 0.27
N ILE A 7 -1.99 20.52 -1.05
CA ILE A 7 -0.87 20.77 -1.96
C ILE A 7 -1.38 21.36 -3.28
N LYS A 8 -1.15 22.66 -3.49
CA LYS A 8 -1.16 23.27 -4.83
C LYS A 8 0.29 23.34 -5.32
N MET A 9 0.67 22.46 -6.23
CA MET A 9 1.93 22.54 -6.97
C MET A 9 1.59 22.87 -8.43
N GLY A 10 1.69 24.15 -8.79
CA GLY A 10 1.41 24.66 -10.14
C GLY A 10 1.06 26.14 -10.10
N GLY A 11 1.83 26.96 -10.82
CA GLY A 11 2.03 28.38 -10.55
C GLY A 11 0.84 29.30 -10.81
N ASP A 12 0.63 30.21 -9.86
CA ASP A 12 0.31 31.61 -10.16
C ASP A 12 0.80 32.48 -8.99
N GLN A 13 1.65 33.46 -9.29
CA GLN A 13 2.17 34.40 -8.31
C GLN A 13 1.11 35.46 -8.02
N HIS A 14 0.16 35.21 -7.10
CA HIS A 14 -0.47 36.32 -6.35
C HIS A 14 -1.24 35.95 -5.07
N ASN A 15 -0.98 34.80 -4.46
CA ASN A 15 -1.37 34.60 -3.07
C ASN A 15 -0.36 33.66 -2.38
N ARG A 16 0.57 34.22 -1.61
CA ARG A 16 1.57 33.45 -0.84
C ARG A 16 0.87 32.73 0.31
N THR A 17 0.06 31.72 -0.01
CA THR A 17 -0.33 30.69 0.94
C THR A 17 0.86 29.77 1.02
N TYR A 18 1.67 29.92 2.08
CA TYR A 18 2.74 28.98 2.34
C TYR A 18 2.13 27.57 2.40
N PRO A 19 2.66 26.58 1.66
CA PRO A 19 2.18 25.22 1.79
C PRO A 19 2.38 24.80 3.25
N VAL A 20 1.28 24.60 3.97
CA VAL A 20 1.33 24.13 5.34
C VAL A 20 1.78 22.68 5.28
N ASN A 21 2.82 22.36 6.04
CA ASN A 21 3.43 21.04 6.03
C ASN A 21 2.60 20.08 6.90
N MET A 22 2.44 18.83 6.45
CA MET A 22 1.80 17.75 7.20
C MET A 22 2.33 17.61 8.64
N PHE A 23 3.60 17.92 8.89
CA PHE A 23 4.15 17.90 10.26
C PHE A 23 3.52 18.96 11.16
N VAL A 24 3.31 20.18 10.66
CA VAL A 24 2.72 21.29 11.43
C VAL A 24 1.26 20.97 11.76
N GLU A 25 0.52 20.47 10.77
CA GLU A 25 -0.85 19.99 10.96
C GLU A 25 -0.91 18.83 11.95
N GLY A 26 0.01 17.86 11.82
CA GLY A 26 0.10 16.71 12.70
C GLY A 26 0.37 17.09 14.16
N PHE A 27 1.27 18.05 14.41
CA PHE A 27 1.53 18.53 15.77
C PHE A 27 0.33 19.29 16.35
N HIS A 28 -0.34 20.13 15.55
CA HIS A 28 -1.58 20.78 15.97
C HIS A 28 -2.63 19.74 16.38
N ASP A 29 -2.88 18.77 15.52
CA ASP A 29 -3.91 17.76 15.73
C ASP A 29 -3.55 16.82 16.89
N ALA A 30 -2.25 16.55 17.14
CA ALA A 30 -1.79 15.80 18.29
C ALA A 30 -2.12 16.51 19.62
N MET A 31 -2.00 17.84 19.67
CA MET A 31 -2.37 18.62 20.86
C MET A 31 -3.88 18.63 21.11
N VAL A 32 -4.68 18.71 20.04
CA VAL A 32 -6.14 18.57 20.13
C VAL A 32 -6.50 17.19 20.67
N LEU A 33 -5.93 16.12 20.09
CA LEU A 33 -6.14 14.74 20.54
C LEU A 33 -5.77 14.54 22.01
N TYR A 34 -4.60 15.04 22.42
CA TYR A 34 -4.13 14.95 23.80
C TYR A 34 -5.08 15.67 24.76
N THR A 35 -5.58 16.86 24.39
CA THR A 35 -6.50 17.63 25.22
C THR A 35 -7.82 16.89 25.44
N ILE A 36 -8.35 16.26 24.39
CA ILE A 36 -9.59 15.49 24.50
C ILE A 36 -9.37 14.26 25.39
N ALA A 37 -8.30 13.50 25.16
CA ALA A 37 -7.98 12.31 25.94
C ALA A 37 -7.68 12.64 27.40
N LEU A 38 -6.97 13.75 27.67
CA LEU A 38 -6.70 14.22 29.03
C LEU A 38 -7.99 14.58 29.77
N HIS A 39 -8.90 15.28 29.10
CA HIS A 39 -10.19 15.65 29.67
C HIS A 39 -11.04 14.43 30.02
N GLU A 40 -11.10 13.45 29.13
CA GLU A 40 -11.79 12.17 29.36
C GLU A 40 -11.15 11.41 30.53
N GLY A 41 -9.82 11.31 30.56
CA GLY A 41 -9.09 10.67 31.66
C GLY A 41 -9.34 11.34 33.01
N MET A 42 -9.34 12.68 33.05
CA MET A 42 -9.62 13.43 34.29
C MET A 42 -11.04 13.24 34.79
N LYS A 43 -12.03 13.12 33.90
CA LYS A 43 -13.41 12.77 34.27
C LYS A 43 -13.52 11.39 34.91
N ASN A 44 -12.63 10.47 34.55
CA ASN A 44 -12.56 9.12 35.09
C ASN A 44 -11.67 9.02 36.36
N GLY A 45 -11.25 10.15 36.93
CA GLY A 45 -10.45 10.19 38.16
C GLY A 45 -8.94 10.01 37.96
N TYR A 46 -8.48 9.95 36.71
CA TYR A 46 -7.05 9.90 36.41
C TYR A 46 -6.42 11.30 36.47
N THR A 47 -5.11 11.34 36.69
CA THR A 47 -4.33 12.57 36.64
C THR A 47 -3.53 12.65 35.34
N LYS A 48 -3.03 13.84 34.99
CA LYS A 48 -2.10 14.02 33.86
C LYS A 48 -0.82 13.17 33.94
N LYS A 49 -0.52 12.55 35.09
CA LYS A 49 0.62 11.64 35.28
C LYS A 49 0.32 10.20 34.84
N ASN A 50 -0.96 9.85 34.66
CA ASN A 50 -1.39 8.52 34.24
C ASN A 50 -1.26 8.37 32.71
N GLY A 51 -0.02 8.41 32.20
CA GLY A 51 0.26 8.43 30.76
C GLY A 51 -0.37 7.27 29.99
N THR A 52 -0.36 6.05 30.54
CA THR A 52 -0.98 4.88 29.91
C THR A 52 -2.49 5.06 29.70
N GLU A 53 -3.19 5.61 30.69
CA GLU A 53 -4.63 5.85 30.61
C GLU A 53 -4.94 6.99 29.64
N ILE A 54 -4.14 8.07 29.66
CA ILE A 54 -4.34 9.16 28.70
C ILE A 54 -4.10 8.66 27.27
N THR A 55 -3.06 7.87 27.04
CA THR A 55 -2.77 7.31 25.71
C THR A 55 -3.85 6.33 25.26
N SER A 56 -4.42 5.51 26.14
CA SER A 56 -5.52 4.59 25.78
C SER A 56 -6.77 5.36 25.32
N HIS A 57 -7.04 6.51 25.93
CA HIS A 57 -8.10 7.45 25.50
C HIS A 57 -7.81 8.17 24.17
N MET A 58 -6.58 8.11 23.65
CA MET A 58 -6.23 8.65 22.32
C MET A 58 -6.50 7.67 21.18
N TRP A 59 -6.59 6.37 21.46
CA TRP A 59 -6.68 5.33 20.43
C TRP A 59 -8.11 5.08 19.97
N ASN A 60 -8.26 4.44 18.79
CA ASN A 60 -9.53 4.00 18.22
C ASN A 60 -10.62 5.08 18.18
N ARG A 61 -10.27 6.28 17.70
CA ARG A 61 -11.19 7.42 17.68
C ARG A 61 -11.01 8.29 16.47
N THR A 62 -12.01 9.13 16.25
CA THR A 62 -12.03 10.11 15.18
C THR A 62 -12.39 11.48 15.75
N PHE A 63 -11.67 12.53 15.33
CA PHE A 63 -11.91 13.92 15.74
C PHE A 63 -11.64 14.87 14.57
N GLU A 64 -12.06 16.13 14.71
CA GLU A 64 -11.82 17.16 13.70
C GLU A 64 -10.47 17.84 13.93
N GLY A 65 -9.56 17.71 12.96
CA GLY A 65 -8.28 18.40 12.94
C GLY A 65 -8.31 19.68 12.07
N ILE A 66 -7.19 20.40 12.01
CA ILE A 66 -7.12 21.67 11.28
C ILE A 66 -7.31 21.51 9.77
N ALA A 67 -6.79 20.41 9.22
CA ALA A 67 -6.87 20.07 7.80
C ALA A 67 -7.98 19.05 7.48
N GLY A 68 -8.90 18.82 8.43
CA GLY A 68 -10.02 17.89 8.28
C GLY A 68 -9.99 16.76 9.30
N GLN A 69 -10.81 15.74 9.07
CA GLN A 69 -11.01 14.65 10.00
C GLN A 69 -9.73 13.82 10.19
N VAL A 70 -9.39 13.56 11.46
CA VAL A 70 -8.27 12.70 11.86
C VAL A 70 -8.82 11.46 12.55
N SER A 71 -8.36 10.29 12.13
CA SER A 71 -8.69 9.01 12.79
C SER A 71 -7.42 8.34 13.30
N ILE A 72 -7.49 7.85 14.53
CA ILE A 72 -6.47 7.03 15.18
C ILE A 72 -7.04 5.62 15.29
N ASP A 73 -6.30 4.62 14.84
CA ASP A 73 -6.73 3.24 14.89
C ASP A 73 -6.56 2.61 16.28
N VAL A 74 -6.89 1.33 16.38
CA VAL A 74 -6.81 0.55 17.62
C VAL A 74 -5.38 0.34 18.13
N ASN A 75 -4.37 0.53 17.28
CA ASN A 75 -2.96 0.41 17.62
C ASN A 75 -2.34 1.76 17.99
N GLY A 76 -3.10 2.85 17.89
CA GLY A 76 -2.62 4.20 18.15
C GLY A 76 -2.01 4.91 16.95
N ASP A 77 -2.13 4.33 15.76
CA ASP A 77 -1.58 4.90 14.53
C ASP A 77 -2.61 5.79 13.82
N ARG A 78 -2.13 6.88 13.21
CA ARG A 78 -2.99 7.73 12.39
C ARG A 78 -3.37 6.98 11.10
N VAL A 79 -4.67 6.91 10.84
CA VAL A 79 -5.20 6.41 9.57
C VAL A 79 -4.99 7.49 8.49
N GLY A 80 -4.24 7.14 7.45
CA GLY A 80 -3.88 8.04 6.36
C GLY A 80 -4.93 8.11 5.26
N ASP A 81 -5.40 9.32 4.98
CA ASP A 81 -6.16 9.65 3.77
C ASP A 81 -5.21 10.28 2.75
N PHE A 82 -5.35 9.92 1.47
CA PHE A 82 -4.45 10.36 0.41
C PHE A 82 -5.22 10.81 -0.83
N SER A 83 -4.70 11.80 -1.53
CA SER A 83 -5.19 12.21 -2.84
C SER A 83 -4.22 11.79 -3.93
N LEU A 84 -4.77 11.21 -5.02
CA LEU A 84 -4.04 10.99 -6.25
C LEU A 84 -4.14 12.26 -7.09
N MET A 85 -3.00 12.83 -7.46
CA MET A 85 -2.92 13.93 -8.42
C MET A 85 -2.43 13.42 -9.76
N ALA A 86 -3.01 13.90 -10.84
CA ALA A 86 -2.57 13.61 -12.20
C ALA A 86 -2.54 14.89 -13.05
N MET A 87 -1.69 14.90 -14.06
CA MET A 87 -1.65 15.97 -15.04
C MET A 87 -2.91 15.89 -15.90
N THR A 88 -3.76 16.92 -15.82
CA THR A 88 -5.02 16.98 -16.58
C THR A 88 -4.94 17.88 -17.82
N ASN A 89 -3.98 18.82 -17.84
CA ASN A 89 -3.64 19.61 -19.03
C ASN A 89 -2.14 19.45 -19.32
N ILE A 90 -1.82 18.74 -20.40
CA ILE A 90 -0.44 18.44 -20.79
C ILE A 90 0.27 19.68 -21.32
N GLU A 91 -0.42 20.52 -22.09
CA GLU A 91 0.16 21.73 -22.68
C GLU A 91 0.53 22.75 -21.61
N ALA A 92 -0.34 22.91 -20.60
CA ALA A 92 -0.09 23.80 -19.47
C ALA A 92 0.76 23.15 -18.36
N GLY A 93 0.93 21.82 -18.39
CA GLY A 93 1.58 21.05 -17.34
C GLY A 93 0.85 21.09 -15.98
N SER A 94 -0.46 21.37 -15.96
CA SER A 94 -1.22 21.53 -14.71
C SER A 94 -1.70 20.20 -14.15
N TYR A 95 -1.70 20.10 -12.82
CA TYR A 95 -2.11 18.92 -12.07
C TYR A 95 -3.35 19.19 -11.23
N GLU A 96 -4.24 18.21 -11.18
CA GLU A 96 -5.44 18.26 -10.37
C GLU A 96 -5.56 16.98 -9.55
N VAL A 97 -6.31 17.04 -8.45
CA VAL A 97 -6.71 15.83 -7.74
C VAL A 97 -7.69 15.07 -8.62
N VAL A 98 -7.47 13.77 -8.82
CA VAL A 98 -8.28 12.91 -9.69
C VAL A 98 -8.92 11.76 -8.94
N GLY A 99 -8.49 11.50 -7.70
CA GLY A 99 -9.12 10.53 -6.83
C GLY A 99 -8.63 10.66 -5.39
N ASN A 100 -9.40 10.09 -4.47
CA ASN A 100 -9.11 10.07 -3.05
C ASN A 100 -9.12 8.63 -2.53
N TYR A 101 -8.14 8.30 -1.71
CA TYR A 101 -8.11 7.11 -0.89
C TYR A 101 -8.45 7.49 0.55
N PHE A 102 -9.49 6.85 1.08
CA PHE A 102 -9.90 7.00 2.48
C PHE A 102 -9.40 5.81 3.28
N GLY A 103 -8.42 6.01 4.15
CA GLY A 103 -7.74 4.95 4.88
C GLY A 103 -8.66 4.20 5.83
N LYS A 104 -9.62 4.90 6.44
CA LYS A 104 -10.54 4.31 7.43
C LYS A 104 -11.43 3.24 6.80
N ASN A 105 -11.97 3.54 5.61
CA ASN A 105 -12.85 2.64 4.87
C ASN A 105 -12.11 1.79 3.84
N LYS A 106 -10.80 2.05 3.65
CA LYS A 106 -9.94 1.42 2.63
C LYS A 106 -10.50 1.54 1.22
N THR A 107 -11.17 2.66 0.93
CA THR A 107 -11.83 2.89 -0.37
C THR A 107 -11.07 3.90 -1.20
N PHE A 108 -10.83 3.55 -2.47
CA PHE A 108 -10.37 4.48 -3.49
C PHE A 108 -11.54 4.97 -4.33
N GLN A 109 -11.70 6.27 -4.46
CA GLN A 109 -12.80 6.91 -5.19
C GLN A 109 -12.22 7.91 -6.20
N LEU A 110 -12.45 7.66 -7.49
CA LEU A 110 -12.14 8.62 -8.55
C LEU A 110 -13.11 9.80 -8.48
N LEU A 111 -12.62 11.00 -8.77
CA LEU A 111 -13.50 12.16 -8.86
C LEU A 111 -14.39 12.04 -10.11
N PRO A 112 -15.70 12.35 -10.03
CA PRO A 112 -16.64 12.14 -11.14
C PRO A 112 -16.26 12.89 -12.42
N ALA A 113 -15.59 14.03 -12.30
CA ALA A 113 -15.17 14.86 -13.43
C ALA A 113 -13.95 14.30 -14.18
N PHE A 114 -13.26 13.31 -13.64
CA PHE A 114 -12.05 12.77 -14.23
C PHE A 114 -12.32 11.46 -14.99
N SER A 115 -12.02 11.46 -16.29
CA SER A 115 -12.02 10.23 -17.09
C SER A 115 -10.74 9.42 -16.87
N SER A 116 -10.87 8.16 -16.48
CA SER A 116 -9.73 7.24 -16.31
C SER A 116 -8.97 6.95 -17.60
N ASP A 117 -9.56 7.25 -18.77
CA ASP A 117 -8.91 7.08 -20.08
C ASP A 117 -7.67 7.98 -20.25
N HIS A 118 -7.53 8.99 -19.39
CA HIS A 118 -6.36 9.87 -19.38
C HIS A 118 -5.09 9.17 -18.86
N PHE A 119 -5.21 8.06 -18.14
CA PHE A 119 -4.05 7.31 -17.68
C PHE A 119 -3.44 6.48 -18.82
N THR A 120 -2.17 6.73 -19.13
CA THR A 120 -1.39 5.92 -20.08
C THR A 120 -1.17 4.48 -19.59
N LEU A 121 -1.15 4.29 -18.27
CA LEU A 121 -1.09 2.98 -17.63
C LEU A 121 -2.48 2.34 -17.64
N LYS A 122 -2.73 1.48 -18.63
CA LYS A 122 -3.88 0.58 -18.56
C LYS A 122 -3.56 -0.51 -17.54
N ARG A 123 -4.40 -0.63 -16.50
CA ARG A 123 -4.35 -1.78 -15.59
C ARG A 123 -4.38 -3.03 -16.45
N LYS A 124 -3.30 -3.81 -16.44
CA LYS A 124 -3.35 -5.18 -16.94
C LYS A 124 -4.40 -5.84 -16.05
N GLN A 125 -5.59 -6.09 -16.60
CA GLN A 125 -6.54 -6.97 -15.96
C GLN A 125 -5.73 -8.23 -15.65
N GLU A 126 -5.44 -8.50 -14.39
CA GLU A 126 -5.20 -9.86 -13.99
C GLU A 126 -6.50 -10.55 -14.40
N LYS A 127 -6.48 -11.21 -15.58
CA LYS A 127 -7.35 -12.37 -15.75
C LYS A 127 -7.19 -13.09 -14.44
N PRO A 128 -8.27 -13.36 -13.67
CA PRO A 128 -8.14 -14.22 -12.51
C PRO A 128 -7.29 -15.36 -13.03
N LYS A 129 -6.12 -15.58 -12.43
CA LYS A 129 -5.44 -16.84 -12.64
C LYS A 129 -6.57 -17.80 -12.31
N LYS A 130 -7.16 -18.45 -13.34
CA LYS A 130 -7.73 -19.77 -13.12
C LYS A 130 -6.65 -20.40 -12.29
N GLU A 131 -7.00 -20.69 -11.04
CA GLU A 131 -6.18 -21.52 -10.19
C GLU A 131 -5.68 -22.58 -11.15
N LYS A 132 -4.41 -22.46 -11.53
CA LYS A 132 -3.78 -23.58 -12.16
C LYS A 132 -3.80 -24.50 -10.97
N GLU A 133 -4.80 -25.38 -10.98
CA GLU A 133 -4.67 -26.72 -10.43
C GLU A 133 -3.18 -26.99 -10.51
N VAL A 134 -2.57 -27.15 -9.33
CA VAL A 134 -1.16 -27.44 -9.23
C VAL A 134 -1.03 -28.80 -9.91
N GLU A 135 -0.92 -28.75 -11.24
CA GLU A 135 -0.41 -29.79 -12.06
C GLU A 135 1.01 -29.83 -11.55
N ASN A 136 1.21 -30.78 -10.64
CA ASN A 136 2.50 -31.22 -10.18
C ASN A 136 3.25 -31.65 -11.43
N HIS A 137 3.80 -30.69 -12.16
CA HIS A 137 5.05 -30.87 -12.83
C HIS A 137 6.06 -31.03 -11.70
N SER A 138 6.02 -32.23 -11.10
CA SER A 138 7.20 -32.95 -10.68
C SER A 138 8.29 -32.47 -11.62
N CYS A 139 9.32 -31.85 -11.05
CA CYS A 139 10.54 -31.53 -11.75
C CYS A 139 11.09 -32.87 -12.25
N GLY A 140 10.53 -33.34 -13.36
CA GLY A 140 10.88 -34.58 -14.00
C GLY A 140 12.28 -34.34 -14.51
N LEU A 141 13.21 -35.15 -14.02
CA LEU A 141 14.51 -35.33 -14.66
C LEU A 141 14.31 -35.24 -16.16
N GLY A 142 14.84 -34.17 -16.75
CA GLY A 142 14.60 -33.84 -18.15
C GLY A 142 14.85 -35.06 -19.02
N VAL A 143 14.22 -35.12 -20.19
CA VAL A 143 14.39 -36.20 -21.18
C VAL A 143 15.88 -36.53 -21.44
N SER A 144 16.78 -35.58 -21.18
CA SER A 144 18.25 -35.73 -21.17
C SER A 144 18.82 -36.71 -20.11
N ALA A 145 18.26 -36.75 -18.90
CA ALA A 145 18.74 -37.63 -17.85
C ALA A 145 18.26 -39.07 -18.06
N PHE A 146 17.06 -39.26 -18.61
CA PHE A 146 16.57 -40.58 -18.97
C PHE A 146 17.40 -41.21 -20.09
N THR A 147 17.69 -40.45 -21.15
CA THR A 147 18.54 -40.91 -22.26
C THR A 147 19.98 -41.17 -21.81
N GLY A 148 20.55 -40.33 -20.94
CA GLY A 148 21.88 -40.55 -20.38
C GLY A 148 22.01 -41.85 -19.60
N VAL A 149 21.03 -42.16 -18.74
CA VAL A 149 21.03 -43.41 -17.96
C VAL A 149 20.84 -44.63 -18.86
N THR A 150 19.95 -44.57 -19.86
CA THR A 150 19.75 -45.71 -20.77
C THR A 150 21.01 -46.01 -21.58
N VAL A 151 21.63 -44.97 -22.16
CA VAL A 151 22.84 -45.14 -22.97
C VAL A 151 24.00 -45.64 -22.13
N GLY A 152 24.18 -45.11 -20.91
CA GLY A 152 25.22 -45.56 -19.98
C GLY A 152 25.07 -47.02 -19.55
N ALA A 153 23.85 -47.48 -19.25
CA ALA A 153 23.59 -48.86 -18.88
C ALA A 153 23.86 -49.85 -20.02
N VAL A 154 23.49 -49.48 -21.26
CA VAL A 154 23.74 -50.32 -22.44
C VAL A 154 25.24 -50.40 -22.75
N LEU A 155 25.96 -49.27 -22.74
CA LEU A 155 27.40 -49.28 -22.94
C LEU A 155 28.15 -50.07 -21.84
N GLY A 156 27.73 -49.91 -20.58
CA GLY A 156 28.32 -50.63 -19.45
C GLY A 156 28.14 -52.15 -19.57
N THR A 157 26.95 -52.61 -19.95
CA THR A 157 26.70 -54.05 -20.14
C THR A 157 27.50 -54.62 -21.31
N VAL A 158 27.59 -53.91 -22.44
CA VAL A 158 28.41 -54.34 -23.58
C VAL A 158 29.89 -54.43 -23.20
N MET A 159 30.43 -53.46 -22.44
CA MET A 159 31.82 -53.53 -21.96
C MET A 159 32.06 -54.72 -21.02
N LEU A 160 31.14 -54.99 -20.09
CA LEU A 160 31.29 -56.14 -19.18
C LEU A 160 31.21 -57.48 -19.92
N ILE A 161 30.32 -57.60 -20.89
CA ILE A 161 30.21 -58.79 -21.74
C ILE A 161 31.51 -58.97 -22.54
N ALA A 162 32.01 -57.90 -23.18
CA ALA A 162 33.28 -57.96 -23.90
C ALA A 162 34.43 -58.39 -22.96
N PHE A 163 34.53 -57.80 -21.77
CA PHE A 163 35.56 -58.16 -20.80
C PHE A 163 35.47 -59.62 -20.34
N TYR A 164 34.26 -60.17 -20.23
CA TYR A 164 34.05 -61.57 -19.88
C TYR A 164 34.49 -62.54 -20.99
N PHE A 165 34.31 -62.17 -22.27
CA PHE A 165 34.71 -63.01 -23.41
C PHE A 165 36.17 -62.83 -23.83
N PHE A 166 36.80 -61.69 -23.54
CA PHE A 166 38.21 -61.41 -23.83
C PHE A 166 39.16 -61.72 -22.66
N ARG A 167 38.66 -62.36 -21.60
CA ARG A 167 39.45 -62.89 -20.48
C ARG A 167 39.53 -64.41 -20.55
#